data_AF-A0A2P7AMN1-F1
#
_entry.id   AF-A0A2P7AMN1-F1
#
_cell.length_a   1.000
_cell.length_b   1.000
_cell.length_c   1.000
_cell.angle_alpha   90.00
_cell.angle_beta   90.00
_cell.angle_gamma   90.00
#
_symmetry.space_group_name_H-M   'P 1'
#
loop_
_entity.id
_entity.type
_entity.pdbx_description
1 polymer ?
#
loop_
_entity_poly.entity_id
_entity_poly.type
_entity_poly.pdbx_seq_one_letter_code
_entity_poly.pdbx_strand_id
1 'polypeptide(L)' 'MQNALVKASEHLHRGPDHEYANRLARRVMTLFDQGLRDEEIIALNAAHQERLIARIGALRHGVA' A
#
# COMPACT_ATOMS: atom_id res chain seq x y z
N MET A 1 13.73 1.55 1.63
CA MET A 1 12.44 2.13 2.08
C MET A 1 11.73 2.95 1.00
N GLN A 2 12.31 4.04 0.50
CA GLN A 2 11.70 4.82 -0.59
C GLN A 2 11.45 3.95 -1.84
N ASN A 3 12.34 2.99 -2.12
CA ASN A 3 12.19 2.01 -3.18
C ASN A 3 10.96 1.09 -3.00
N ALA A 4 10.73 0.59 -1.79
CA ALA A 4 9.55 -0.23 -1.46
C ALA A 4 8.23 0.56 -1.63
N LEU A 5 8.22 1.86 -1.31
CA LEU A 5 7.06 2.72 -1.55
C LEU A 5 6.79 2.92 -3.05
N VAL A 6 7.83 3.19 -3.84
CA VAL A 6 7.70 3.34 -5.30
C VAL A 6 7.16 2.06 -5.93
N LYS A 7 7.75 0.89 -5.59
CA LYS A 7 7.27 -0.42 -6.05
C LYS A 7 5.82 -0.70 -5.63
N ALA A 8 5.43 -0.35 -4.40
CA ALA A 8 4.07 -0.52 -3.94
C ALA A 8 3.08 0.35 -4.74
N SER A 9 3.45 1.59 -5.06
CA SER A 9 2.67 2.48 -5.92
C SER A 9 2.55 1.94 -7.35
N GLU A 10 3.63 1.42 -7.92
CA GLU A 10 3.63 0.75 -9.24
C GLU A 10 2.68 -0.45 -9.26
N HIS A 11 2.72 -1.31 -8.24
CA HIS A 11 1.79 -2.45 -8.11
C HIS A 11 0.32 -1.99 -7.99
N LEU A 12 0.07 -0.78 -7.50
CA LEU A 12 -1.26 -0.20 -7.44
C LEU A 12 -1.67 0.55 -8.73
N HIS A 13 -0.79 0.61 -9.73
CA HIS A 13 -0.92 1.47 -10.92
C HIS A 13 -1.19 2.93 -10.55
N ARG A 14 -0.58 3.41 -9.46
CA ARG A 14 -0.76 4.77 -8.94
C ARG A 14 0.56 5.53 -9.05
N GLY A 15 0.47 6.80 -9.45
CA GLY A 15 1.61 7.71 -9.41
C GLY A 15 2.01 8.05 -7.96
N PRO A 16 3.24 8.52 -7.73
CA PRO A 16 3.76 8.79 -6.38
C PRO A 16 2.96 9.83 -5.58
N ASP A 17 2.23 10.74 -6.25
CA ASP A 17 1.42 11.80 -5.64
C ASP A 17 -0.07 11.44 -5.49
N HIS A 18 -0.42 10.17 -5.44
CA HIS A 18 -1.82 9.77 -5.24
C HIS A 18 -2.33 10.17 -3.85
N GLU A 19 -3.63 10.45 -3.71
CA GLU A 19 -4.27 10.91 -2.45
C GLU A 19 -4.02 9.99 -1.23
N TYR A 20 -3.67 8.72 -1.48
CA TYR A 20 -3.36 7.71 -0.45
C TYR A 20 -1.85 7.47 -0.26
N ALA A 21 -0.97 8.25 -0.88
CA ALA A 21 0.48 8.02 -0.85
C ALA A 21 1.06 8.05 0.57
N ASN A 22 0.61 9.01 1.39
CA ASN A 22 0.98 9.11 2.80
C ASN A 22 0.56 7.87 3.61
N ARG A 23 -0.59 7.29 3.26
CA ARG A 23 -1.08 6.08 3.92
C ARG A 23 -0.26 4.86 3.51
N LEU A 24 0.05 4.74 2.23
CA LEU A 24 0.88 3.67 1.69
C LEU A 24 2.29 3.72 2.30
N ALA A 25 2.88 4.91 2.44
CA ALA A 25 4.17 5.13 3.09
C ALA A 25 4.17 4.64 4.55
N ARG A 26 3.14 4.98 5.33
CA ARG A 26 3.00 4.47 6.72
C ARG A 26 2.90 2.95 6.75
N ARG A 27 2.23 2.34 5.77
CA ARG A 27 2.11 0.88 5.65
C ARG A 27 3.47 0.22 5.43
N VAL A 28 4.24 0.75 4.49
CA VAL A 28 5.61 0.30 4.18
C VAL A 28 6.50 0.41 5.41
N MET A 29 6.42 1.52 6.16
CA MET A 29 7.14 1.69 7.42
C MET A 29 6.73 0.68 8.47
N THR A 30 5.43 0.46 8.65
CA THR A 30 4.92 -0.52 9.62
C THR A 30 5.43 -1.93 9.33
N LEU A 31 5.45 -2.34 8.06
CA LEU A 31 5.95 -3.66 7.65
C LEU A 31 7.45 -3.82 7.93
N PHE A 32 8.22 -2.76 7.71
CA PHE A 32 9.64 -2.74 8.07
C PHE A 32 9.86 -2.82 9.59
N ASP A 33 9.07 -2.08 10.37
CA ASP A 33 9.14 -2.10 11.84
C ASP A 33 8.75 -3.48 12.40
N GLN A 34 7.96 -4.25 11.65
CA GLN A 34 7.64 -5.66 11.95
C GLN A 34 8.78 -6.64 11.61
N GLY A 35 9.91 -6.14 11.12
CA GLY A 35 11.10 -6.93 10.84
C GLY A 35 11.19 -7.47 9.41
N LEU A 36 10.25 -7.10 8.52
CA LEU A 36 10.42 -7.37 7.08
C LEU A 36 11.60 -6.54 6.56
N ARG A 37 12.50 -7.19 5.82
CA ARG A 37 13.72 -6.58 5.26
C ARG A 37 13.70 -6.52 3.74
N ASP A 38 12.98 -7.44 3.10
CA ASP A 38 12.90 -7.53 1.66
C ASP A 38 11.96 -6.46 1.10
N GLU A 39 12.50 -5.55 0.31
CA GLU A 39 11.76 -4.40 -0.22
C GLU A 39 10.62 -4.81 -1.15
N GLU A 40 10.75 -5.91 -1.88
CA GLU A 40 9.73 -6.42 -2.79
C GLU A 40 8.59 -7.08 -2.02
N ILE A 41 8.92 -7.88 -1.00
CA ILE A 41 7.91 -8.44 -0.09
C ILE A 41 7.15 -7.34 0.65
N ILE A 42 7.84 -6.29 1.10
CA ILE A 42 7.20 -5.13 1.75
C ILE A 42 6.27 -4.43 0.76
N ALA A 43 6.73 -4.17 -0.47
CA ALA A 43 5.95 -3.49 -1.49
C ALA A 43 4.67 -4.27 -1.87
N LEU A 44 4.80 -5.58 -2.10
CA LEU A 44 3.68 -6.46 -2.43
C LEU A 44 2.66 -6.51 -1.30
N ASN A 45 3.11 -6.65 -0.04
CA ASN A 45 2.20 -6.67 1.11
C ASN A 45 1.51 -5.32 1.31
N ALA A 46 2.22 -4.21 1.19
CA ALA A 46 1.65 -2.88 1.30
C ALA A 46 0.57 -2.63 0.23
N ALA A 47 0.88 -2.96 -1.03
CA ALA A 47 -0.06 -2.86 -2.15
C ALA A 47 -1.28 -3.77 -1.95
N HIS A 48 -1.07 -5.01 -1.51
CA HIS A 48 -2.15 -5.96 -1.25
C HIS A 48 -3.10 -5.47 -0.16
N GLN A 49 -2.55 -4.98 0.95
CA GLN A 49 -3.35 -4.40 2.05
C GLN A 49 -4.14 -3.18 1.58
N GLU A 50 -3.57 -2.33 0.75
CA GLU A 50 -4.26 -1.15 0.22
C GLU A 50 -5.42 -1.54 -0.73
N ARG A 51 -5.22 -2.55 -1.60
CA ARG A 51 -6.29 -3.10 -2.44
C ARG A 51 -7.44 -3.67 -1.63
N LEU A 52 -7.14 -4.42 -0.57
CA LEU A 52 -8.17 -4.97 0.32
C LEU A 52 -9.02 -3.87 0.93
N ILE A 53 -8.40 -2.78 1.37
CA ILE A 53 -9.14 -1.69 1.98
C ILE A 53 -9.98 -0.93 0.96
N ALA A 54 -9.45 -0.68 -0.24
CA ALA A 54 -10.24 -0.10 -1.33
C ALA A 54 -11.47 -0.98 -1.65
N ARG A 55 -11.29 -2.32 -1.69
CA ARG A 55 -12.38 -3.27 -1.91
C ARG A 55 -13.41 -3.24 -0.78
N ILE A 56 -12.98 -3.21 0.49
CA ILE A 56 -13.89 -3.09 1.64
C ILE A 56 -14.63 -1.76 1.61
N GLY A 57 -13.96 -0.67 1.27
CA GLY A 57 -14.56 0.66 1.11
C GLY A 57 -15.63 0.69 0.03
N ALA A 58 -15.35 0.06 -1.12
CA ALA A 58 -16.31 -0.08 -2.23
C ALA A 58 -17.54 -0.92 -1.83
N LEU A 59 -17.33 -2.05 -1.14
CA LEU A 59 -18.44 -2.88 -0.64
C LEU A 59 -19.32 -2.11 0.37
N ARG A 60 -18.73 -1.26 1.20
CA ARG A 60 -19.48 -0.46 2.19
C ARG A 60 -20.25 0.72 1.57
N HIS A 61 -19.79 1.27 0.45
CA HIS A 61 -20.49 2.35 -0.27
C HIS A 61 -21.48 1.83 -1.31
N GLY A 62 -21.34 0.57 -1.76
CA GLY A 62 -22.28 -0.08 -2.69
C GLY A 62 -23.52 -0.70 -2.03
N VAL A 63 -23.63 -0.61 -0.70
CA VAL A 63 -24.85 -0.91 0.06
C VAL A 63 -25.46 0.42 0.49
N ALA A 64 -26.08 1.11 -0.47
CA ALA A 64 -26.95 2.26 -0.26
C ALA A 64 -28.16 2.11 -1.18
#